data_AF-A0AAW5YEE1-F1
#
_entry.id   AF-A0AAW5YEE1-F1
#
_cell.length_a   1.000
_cell.length_b   1.000
_cell.length_c   1.000
_cell.angle_alpha   90.00
_cell.angle_beta   90.00
_cell.angle_gamma   90.00
#
_symmetry.space_group_name_H-M   'P 1'
#
loop_
_entity.id
_entity.type
_entity.pdbx_description
1 polymer ?
#
loop_
_entity_poly.entity_id
_entity_poly.type
_entity_poly.pdbx_seq_one_letter_code
_entity_poly.pdbx_strand_id
1 'polypeptide(L)' 'MRDIEWHETNENNDEIKTIAMYGDNRIVGYNGILKGHKVLYKGEEYTVVMVSRLGDFGLSKTGELPYILRPCPKDVVRK' A
#
# COMPACT_ATOMS: atom_id res chain seq x y z
N MET A 1 -17.88 -13.49 3.57
CA MET A 1 -16.86 -12.50 3.12
C MET A 1 -15.62 -12.75 3.97
N ARG A 2 -14.42 -12.72 3.39
CA ARG A 2 -13.21 -12.63 4.23
C ARG A 2 -13.00 -11.15 4.49
N ASP A 3 -12.86 -10.77 5.75
CA ASP A 3 -12.66 -9.37 6.11
C ASP A 3 -11.19 -8.97 5.94
N ILE A 4 -10.95 -7.66 5.81
CA ILE A 4 -9.60 -7.11 5.84
C ILE A 4 -9.22 -6.90 7.30
N GLU A 5 -8.18 -7.59 7.75
CA GLU A 5 -7.65 -7.47 9.10
C GLU A 5 -6.37 -6.62 9.08
N TRP A 6 -6.24 -5.75 10.08
CA TRP A 6 -5.05 -4.92 10.27
C TRP A 6 -4.22 -5.48 11.42
N HIS A 7 -2.94 -5.71 11.15
CA HIS A 7 -1.97 -6.17 12.14
C HIS A 7 -0.92 -5.09 12.36
N GLU A 8 -0.60 -4.81 13.62
CA GLU A 8 0.50 -3.92 13.98
C GLU A 8 1.85 -4.61 13.73
N THR A 9 2.84 -3.81 13.36
CA THR A 9 4.21 -4.29 13.14
C THR A 9 5.17 -3.62 14.11
N ASN A 10 5.98 -4.42 14.79
CA ASN A 10 7.03 -3.93 15.67
C ASN A 10 8.35 -3.86 14.90
N GLU A 11 8.87 -2.63 14.74
CA GLU A 11 10.20 -2.28 14.20
C GLU A 11 10.51 -2.81 12.78
N ASN A 12 10.44 -1.92 11.78
CA ASN A 12 11.03 -2.12 10.46
C ASN A 12 11.62 -0.81 9.93
N ASN A 13 12.64 -0.91 9.07
CA ASN A 13 13.35 0.24 8.49
C ASN A 13 12.47 1.07 7.52
N ASP A 14 11.30 0.54 7.17
CA ASP A 14 10.36 1.09 6.20
C ASP A 14 9.21 1.86 6.86
N GLU A 15 9.24 2.03 8.18
CA GLU A 15 8.20 2.68 8.99
C GLU A 15 6.78 2.20 8.66
N ILE A 16 6.66 0.93 8.28
CA ILE A 16 5.40 0.22 8.24
C ILE A 16 4.97 0.05 9.70
N LYS A 17 3.78 0.56 10.02
CA LYS A 17 3.15 0.51 11.34
C LYS A 17 2.04 -0.53 11.36
N THR A 18 1.33 -0.65 10.24
CA THR A 18 0.23 -1.59 10.10
C THR A 18 0.26 -2.28 8.74
N ILE A 19 -0.10 -3.56 8.72
CA ILE A 19 -0.26 -4.36 7.50
C ILE A 19 -1.72 -4.78 7.41
N ALA A 20 -2.35 -4.54 6.25
CA ALA A 20 -3.67 -5.08 5.95
C ALA A 20 -3.55 -6.44 5.26
N MET A 21 -4.23 -7.44 5.82
CA MET A 21 -4.28 -8.81 5.29
C MET A 21 -5.72 -9.16 4.90
N TYR A 22 -5.87 -9.84 3.78
CA TYR A 22 -7.13 -10.38 3.28
C TYR A 22 -7.04 -11.91 3.23
N GLY A 23 -7.85 -12.58 4.05
CA GLY A 23 -7.81 -14.03 4.19
C GLY A 23 -6.44 -14.57 4.62
N ASP A 24 -6.15 -15.82 4.25
CA ASP A 24 -5.14 -16.63 4.94
C ASP A 24 -3.68 -16.17 4.81
N ASN A 25 -3.32 -15.21 3.94
CA ASN A 25 -1.97 -14.60 3.84
C ASN A 25 -1.79 -13.57 2.69
N ARG A 26 -2.85 -12.87 2.27
CA ARG A 26 -2.73 -11.88 1.18
C ARG A 26 -2.60 -10.48 1.73
N ILE A 27 -1.41 -9.90 1.64
CA ILE A 27 -1.22 -8.47 1.95
C ILE A 27 -1.95 -7.62 0.90
N VAL A 28 -2.77 -6.70 1.37
CA VAL A 28 -3.59 -5.80 0.54
C VAL A 28 -3.39 -4.33 0.86
N GLY A 29 -2.53 -4.01 1.83
CA GLY A 29 -2.20 -2.64 2.18
C GLY A 29 -1.21 -2.48 3.32
N TYR A 30 -0.79 -1.24 3.52
CA TYR A 30 0.11 -0.80 4.58
C TYR A 30 -0.36 0.54 5.12
N ASN A 31 -0.15 0.82 6.41
CA ASN A 31 -0.34 2.14 7.02
C ASN A 31 -1.71 2.79 6.73
N GLY A 32 -2.80 2.02 6.73
CA GLY A 32 -4.15 2.52 6.44
C GLY A 32 -4.46 2.77 4.94
N ILE A 33 -3.52 2.43 4.05
CA ILE A 33 -3.64 2.53 2.60
C ILE A 33 -3.81 1.13 1.99
N LEU A 34 -4.86 0.95 1.18
CA LEU A 34 -5.19 -0.30 0.52
C LEU A 34 -4.98 -0.17 -1.00
N LYS A 35 -4.85 -1.32 -1.68
CA LYS A 35 -5.00 -1.37 -3.13
C LYS A 35 -6.33 -0.73 -3.56
N GLY A 36 -6.27 0.13 -4.58
CA GLY A 36 -7.38 0.90 -5.12
C GLY A 36 -7.51 2.30 -4.55
N HIS A 37 -6.82 2.62 -3.44
CA HIS A 37 -6.84 3.98 -2.90
C HIS A 37 -6.05 4.95 -3.77
N LYS A 38 -6.56 6.18 -3.83
CA LYS A 38 -5.81 7.35 -4.30
C LYS A 38 -4.87 7.85 -3.22
N VAL A 39 -3.66 8.20 -3.62
CA VAL A 39 -2.58 8.61 -2.74
C VAL A 39 -1.78 9.74 -3.36
N LEU A 40 -1.09 10.50 -2.52
CA LEU A 40 -0.09 11.50 -2.92
C LEU A 40 1.31 10.92 -2.74
N TYR A 41 2.13 11.07 -3.77
CA TYR A 41 3.56 10.75 -3.72
C TYR A 41 4.34 11.87 -4.41
N LYS A 42 5.29 12.48 -3.70
CA LYS A 42 6.09 13.63 -4.18
C LYS A 42 5.25 14.77 -4.78
N GLY A 43 4.09 15.04 -4.19
CA GLY A 43 3.19 16.13 -4.60
C GLY A 43 2.28 15.80 -5.79
N GLU A 44 2.37 14.59 -6.36
CA GLU A 44 1.49 14.16 -7.44
C GLU A 44 0.51 13.07 -6.98
N GLU A 45 -0.68 13.02 -7.59
CA GLU A 45 -1.71 12.02 -7.31
C GLU A 45 -1.48 10.73 -8.11
N TYR A 46 -1.64 9.60 -7.43
CA TYR A 46 -1.57 8.25 -7.99
C TYR A 46 -2.63 7.35 -7.39
N THR A 47 -2.81 6.18 -8.00
CA THR A 47 -3.61 5.09 -7.44
C THR A 47 -2.71 3.91 -7.10
N VAL A 48 -2.92 3.29 -5.94
CA VAL A 48 -2.25 2.05 -5.54
C VAL A 48 -2.85 0.88 -6.33
N VAL A 49 -2.12 0.33 -7.29
CA VAL A 49 -2.60 -0.79 -8.12
C VAL A 49 -2.02 -2.14 -7.71
N MET A 50 -0.96 -2.13 -6.90
CA MET A 50 -0.26 -3.31 -6.41
C MET A 50 0.29 -3.06 -5.00
N VAL A 51 0.32 -4.10 -4.18
CA VAL A 51 0.95 -4.10 -2.86
C VAL A 51 1.92 -5.27 -2.84
N SER A 52 3.21 -4.97 -2.71
CA SER A 52 4.29 -5.96 -2.74
C SER A 52 4.45 -6.58 -1.37
N ARG A 53 4.72 -7.89 -1.31
CA ARG A 53 5.11 -8.55 -0.04
C ARG A 53 6.44 -8.05 0.52
N LEU A 54 7.22 -7.33 -0.28
CA LEU A 54 8.50 -6.72 0.11
C LEU A 54 8.32 -5.35 0.80
N GLY A 55 7.09 -4.90 1.05
CA GLY A 55 6.85 -3.63 1.75
C GLY A 55 6.85 -2.41 0.82
N ASP A 56 6.38 -2.54 -0.42
CA ASP A 56 6.26 -1.42 -1.37
C ASP A 56 4.83 -1.30 -1.94
N PHE A 57 4.48 -0.09 -2.39
CA PHE A 57 3.31 0.12 -3.25
C PHE A 57 3.70 0.17 -4.72
N GLY A 58 2.85 -0.37 -5.59
CA GLY A 58 2.89 -0.08 -7.03
C GLY A 58 1.91 1.03 -7.36
N LEU A 59 2.41 2.18 -7.82
CA LEU A 59 1.60 3.35 -8.16
C LEU A 59 1.38 3.50 -9.66
N SER A 60 0.16 3.86 -10.05
CA SER A 60 -0.23 4.15 -11.43
C SER A 60 -0.99 5.47 -11.53
N LYS A 61 -0.75 6.24 -12.60
CA LYS A 61 -1.53 7.45 -12.91
C LYS A 61 -2.89 7.11 -13.54
N THR A 62 -3.01 5.97 -14.21
CA THR A 62 -4.26 5.55 -14.88
C THR A 62 -5.23 4.85 -13.94
N GLY A 63 -4.76 4.37 -12.77
CA GLY A 63 -5.56 3.51 -11.89
C GLY A 63 -5.48 2.02 -12.23
N GLU A 64 -4.75 1.66 -13.30
CA GLU A 64 -4.61 0.29 -13.78
C GLU A 64 -3.14 -0.11 -13.90
N LEU A 65 -2.88 -1.41 -14.03
CA LEU A 65 -1.53 -1.89 -14.36
C LEU A 65 -1.16 -1.47 -15.80
N PRO A 66 0.14 -1.28 -16.10
CA PRO A 66 1.29 -1.44 -15.22
C PRO A 66 1.44 -0.29 -14.20
N TYR A 67 2.07 -0.56 -13.05
CA TYR A 67 2.53 0.51 -12.17
C TYR A 67 3.81 1.13 -12.76
N ILE A 68 4.01 2.43 -12.52
CA ILE A 68 5.17 3.19 -13.02
C ILE A 68 6.17 3.54 -11.91
N LEU A 69 5.75 3.46 -10.64
CA LEU A 69 6.58 3.75 -9.48
C LEU A 69 6.41 2.68 -8.40
N ARG A 70 7.49 2.48 -7.62
CA ARG A 70 7.52 1.60 -6.45
C ARG A 70 8.02 2.31 -5.18
N PRO A 71 7.23 3.19 -4.57
CA PRO A 71 7.64 3.84 -3.34
C PRO A 71 7.41 2.98 -2.10
N CYS A 72 8.22 3.27 -1.07
CA CYS A 72 8.03 2.78 0.28
C CYS A 72 6.72 3.38 0.87
N PRO A 73 5.92 2.61 1.63
CA PRO A 73 4.67 3.08 2.23
C PRO A 73 4.77 4.34 3.08
N LYS A 74 5.93 4.60 3.72
CA LYS A 74 6.15 5.81 4.53
C LYS A 74 6.17 7.11 3.72
N ASP A 75 6.54 7.03 2.45
CA ASP A 75 6.62 8.19 1.56
C ASP A 75 5.28 8.51 0.88
N VAL A 76 4.26 7.68 1.12
CA VAL A 76 2.95 7.75 0.46
C VAL A 76 1.90 8.21 1.45
N VAL A 77 1.17 9.26 1.09
CA VAL A 77 0.11 9.83 1.95
C VAL A 77 -1.25 9.51 1.35
N ARG A 78 -2.18 9.03 2.19
CA ARG A 78 -3.57 8.82 1.77
C ARG A 78 -4.23 10.17 1.48
N LYS A 79 -4.90 10.28 0.33
CA LYS A 79 -5.75 11.44 0.01
C LYS A 79 -7.13 11.30 0.64
#